data_AF-A0AAP7J1S8-F1
#
_entry.id   AF-A0AAP7J1S8-F1
#
_cell.length_a   1.000
_cell.length_b   1.000
_cell.length_c   1.000
_cell.angle_alpha   90.00
_cell.angle_beta   90.00
_cell.angle_gamma   90.00
#
_symmetry.space_group_name_H-M   'P 1'
#
loop_
_entity.id
_entity.type
_entity.pdbx_description
1 polymer ?
#
loop_
_entity_poly.entity_id
_entity_poly.type
_entity_poly.pdbx_seq_one_letter_code
_entity_poly.pdbx_strand_id
1 'polypeptide(L)'
;MRAQTVRGAMVLAVLLLAGCGRGVTSTPGDAPNLEKWVEGERARPAQPLEPLPVMQQFETFEYSAQGMRDPFTDAWTNPQQGNGGLRPDPNRRKEPLEGFPLDALDMVGTIGTGAGTVALVMGPDKVTYRVRPGGYLGQSDGRVTAVFEDRVELIELVPDGAGGWLERPATLSLEDQ
;
A
#
# COMPACT_ATOMS: atom_id res chain seq x y z
N MET A 1 -65.21 -83.28 -23.66
CA MET A 1 -65.43 -82.06 -24.48
C MET A 1 -65.40 -80.74 -23.67
N ARG A 2 -66.03 -80.63 -22.49
CA ARG A 2 -66.06 -79.37 -21.69
C ARG A 2 -64.69 -78.87 -21.17
N ALA A 3 -63.72 -79.75 -20.92
CA ALA A 3 -62.40 -79.34 -20.42
C ALA A 3 -61.48 -78.74 -21.52
N GLN A 4 -61.69 -79.10 -22.79
CA GLN A 4 -60.92 -78.55 -23.92
C GLN A 4 -61.36 -77.13 -24.28
N THR A 5 -62.66 -76.83 -24.17
CA THR A 5 -63.19 -75.48 -24.43
C THR A 5 -62.80 -74.47 -23.34
N VAL A 6 -62.72 -74.90 -22.07
CA VAL A 6 -62.27 -74.04 -20.95
C VAL A 6 -60.78 -73.73 -21.04
N ARG A 7 -59.94 -74.71 -21.43
CA ARG A 7 -58.51 -74.49 -21.65
C ARG A 7 -58.24 -73.55 -22.83
N GLY A 8 -59.00 -73.67 -23.93
CA GLY A 8 -58.89 -72.76 -25.07
C GLY A 8 -59.27 -71.31 -24.73
N ALA A 9 -60.37 -71.12 -23.97
CA ALA A 9 -60.81 -69.80 -23.55
C ALA A 9 -59.82 -69.12 -22.58
N MET A 10 -59.18 -69.88 -21.69
CA MET A 10 -58.20 -69.35 -20.75
C MET A 10 -56.90 -68.92 -21.45
N VAL A 11 -56.44 -69.67 -22.45
CA VAL A 11 -55.27 -69.30 -23.26
C VAL A 11 -55.55 -68.04 -24.11
N LEU A 12 -56.74 -67.93 -24.69
CA LEU A 12 -57.15 -66.74 -25.46
C LEU A 12 -57.24 -65.48 -24.58
N ALA A 13 -57.74 -65.61 -23.34
CA ALA A 13 -57.80 -64.51 -22.39
C ALA A 13 -56.40 -64.03 -21.96
N VAL A 14 -55.45 -64.95 -21.71
CA VAL A 14 -54.07 -64.59 -21.36
C VAL A 14 -53.36 -63.88 -22.54
N LEU A 15 -53.59 -64.32 -23.77
CA LEU A 15 -53.06 -63.66 -24.97
C LEU A 15 -53.64 -62.24 -25.18
N LEU A 16 -54.93 -62.03 -24.90
CA LEU A 16 -55.57 -60.71 -24.99
C LEU A 16 -55.06 -59.75 -23.90
N LEU A 17 -54.75 -60.24 -22.69
CA LEU A 17 -54.15 -59.40 -21.64
C LEU A 17 -52.69 -59.02 -21.94
N ALA A 18 -51.92 -59.87 -22.62
CA ALA A 18 -50.54 -59.57 -23.01
C ALA A 18 -50.43 -58.44 -24.05
N GLY A 19 -51.48 -58.19 -24.84
CA GLY A 19 -51.54 -57.09 -25.81
C GLY A 19 -51.78 -55.70 -25.20
N CYS A 20 -52.20 -55.63 -23.93
CA CYS A 20 -52.43 -54.37 -23.20
C CYS A 20 -51.22 -53.90 -22.38
N GLY A 21 -50.11 -54.68 -22.35
CA GLY A 21 -48.86 -54.27 -21.73
C GLY A 21 -48.14 -53.24 -22.60
N ARG A 22 -48.31 -51.94 -22.31
CA ARG A 22 -47.51 -50.87 -22.93
C ARG A 22 -46.05 -51.04 -22.52
N GLY A 23 -45.19 -51.32 -23.49
CA GLY A 23 -43.76 -51.45 -23.29
C GLY A 23 -43.06 -50.09 -23.45
N VAL A 24 -41.80 -50.01 -23.02
CA VAL A 24 -40.89 -48.88 -23.27
C VAL A 24 -40.69 -48.57 -24.77
N THR A 25 -41.16 -49.46 -25.64
CA THR A 25 -41.11 -49.38 -27.09
C THR A 25 -42.46 -49.02 -27.75
N SER A 26 -43.57 -48.85 -27.01
CA SER A 26 -44.89 -48.60 -27.61
C SER A 26 -45.71 -47.48 -26.95
N THR A 27 -45.92 -46.33 -27.63
CA THR A 27 -47.24 -45.66 -27.81
C THR A 27 -47.18 -44.35 -28.67
N PRO A 28 -48.35 -43.86 -29.18
CA PRO A 28 -48.47 -42.69 -30.05
C PRO A 28 -48.39 -41.34 -29.32
N GLY A 29 -47.89 -40.32 -30.02
CA GLY A 29 -47.60 -38.96 -29.53
C GLY A 29 -46.25 -38.49 -30.08
N ASP A 30 -45.87 -37.24 -29.82
CA ASP A 30 -44.67 -36.60 -30.41
C ASP A 30 -43.32 -37.05 -29.80
N ALA A 31 -43.29 -38.15 -29.04
CA ALA A 31 -42.08 -38.70 -28.40
C ALA A 31 -41.86 -40.19 -28.75
N PRO A 32 -40.87 -40.54 -29.59
CA PRO A 32 -40.64 -41.90 -30.06
C PRO A 32 -39.73 -42.68 -29.10
N ASN A 33 -39.95 -43.99 -28.99
CA ASN A 33 -39.08 -45.02 -28.39
C ASN A 33 -37.90 -44.52 -27.51
N LEU A 34 -38.02 -44.73 -26.18
CA LEU A 34 -37.00 -44.39 -25.18
C LEU A 34 -35.61 -44.97 -25.49
N GLU A 35 -35.54 -46.15 -26.09
CA GLU A 35 -34.28 -46.79 -26.47
C GLU A 35 -33.52 -45.94 -27.51
N LYS A 36 -34.24 -45.36 -28.48
CA LYS A 36 -33.64 -44.44 -29.47
C LYS A 36 -33.13 -43.15 -28.84
N TRP A 37 -33.85 -42.63 -27.84
CA TRP A 37 -33.41 -41.43 -27.13
C TRP A 37 -32.14 -41.69 -26.32
N VAL A 38 -32.08 -42.82 -25.59
CA VAL A 38 -30.89 -43.23 -24.83
C VAL A 38 -29.70 -43.48 -25.75
N GLU A 39 -29.92 -44.12 -26.89
CA GLU A 39 -28.87 -44.32 -27.91
C GLU A 39 -28.37 -42.98 -28.46
N GLY A 40 -29.27 -42.04 -28.75
CA GLY A 40 -28.92 -40.69 -29.20
C GLY A 40 -28.13 -39.90 -28.16
N GLU A 41 -28.46 -40.02 -26.87
CA GLU A 41 -27.74 -39.33 -25.79
C GLU A 41 -26.35 -39.94 -25.56
N ARG A 42 -26.24 -41.28 -25.64
CA ARG A 42 -24.97 -42.01 -25.52
C ARG A 42 -24.02 -41.77 -26.68
N ALA A 43 -24.56 -41.48 -27.87
CA ALA A 43 -23.77 -41.16 -29.05
C ALA A 43 -23.22 -39.72 -29.06
N ARG A 44 -23.61 -38.87 -28.09
CA ARG A 44 -23.10 -37.49 -28.01
C ARG A 44 -21.63 -37.50 -27.59
N PRO A 45 -20.73 -36.86 -28.36
CA PRO A 45 -19.33 -36.74 -27.98
C PRO A 45 -19.23 -35.86 -26.72
N ALA A 46 -18.28 -36.20 -25.83
CA ALA A 46 -17.99 -35.40 -24.66
C ALA A 46 -17.58 -33.98 -25.06
N GLN A 47 -17.91 -32.99 -24.22
CA GLN A 47 -17.44 -31.63 -24.44
C GLN A 47 -15.90 -31.60 -24.39
N PRO A 48 -15.24 -30.80 -25.24
CA PRO A 48 -13.79 -30.63 -25.20
C PRO A 48 -13.35 -30.18 -23.80
N LEU A 49 -12.32 -30.84 -23.26
CA LEU A 49 -11.69 -30.42 -22.02
C LEU A 49 -11.03 -29.05 -22.22
N GLU A 50 -11.10 -28.20 -21.19
CA GLU A 50 -10.31 -26.98 -21.18
C GLU A 50 -8.82 -27.32 -21.29
N PRO A 51 -8.08 -26.63 -22.18
CA PRO A 51 -6.65 -26.89 -22.35
C PRO A 51 -5.92 -26.55 -21.05
N LEU A 52 -4.90 -27.34 -20.73
CA LEU A 52 -4.05 -27.07 -19.58
C LEU A 52 -3.43 -25.67 -19.71
N PRO A 53 -3.38 -24.89 -18.63
CA PRO A 53 -2.73 -23.59 -18.65
C PRO A 53 -1.26 -23.78 -19.02
N VAL A 54 -0.78 -22.94 -19.93
CA VAL A 54 0.62 -22.98 -20.36
C VAL A 54 1.49 -22.51 -19.20
N MET A 55 2.52 -23.27 -18.84
CA MET A 55 3.51 -22.81 -17.86
C MET A 55 4.24 -21.60 -18.45
N GLN A 56 4.15 -20.46 -17.77
CA GLN A 56 4.92 -19.29 -18.15
C GLN A 56 6.39 -19.55 -17.82
N GLN A 57 7.27 -19.36 -18.81
CA GLN A 57 8.69 -19.40 -18.56
C GLN A 57 9.07 -18.13 -17.79
N PHE A 58 9.77 -18.29 -16.67
CA PHE A 58 10.35 -17.13 -15.99
C PHE A 58 11.50 -16.61 -16.86
N GLU A 59 11.45 -15.33 -17.20
CA GLU A 59 12.60 -14.67 -17.82
C GLU A 59 13.72 -14.62 -16.78
N THR A 60 14.88 -15.19 -17.12
CA THR A 60 16.05 -15.08 -16.26
C THR A 60 16.64 -13.70 -16.50
N PHE A 61 16.52 -12.82 -15.50
CA PHE A 61 17.16 -11.51 -15.54
C PHE A 61 18.64 -11.67 -15.17
N GLU A 62 19.52 -11.36 -16.12
CA GLU A 62 20.95 -11.28 -15.86
C GLU A 62 21.26 -9.92 -15.23
N TYR A 63 21.85 -9.92 -14.04
CA TYR A 63 22.23 -8.68 -13.36
C TYR A 63 23.52 -8.12 -13.94
N SER A 64 23.40 -7.20 -14.91
CA SER A 64 24.54 -6.55 -15.58
C SER A 64 24.87 -5.17 -14.97
N ALA A 65 25.13 -5.10 -13.66
CA ALA A 65 25.45 -3.83 -13.00
C ALA A 65 26.96 -3.52 -12.90
N GLN A 66 27.83 -4.42 -13.35
CA GLN A 66 29.29 -4.30 -13.23
C GLN A 66 29.90 -3.09 -13.97
N GLY A 67 29.14 -2.41 -14.83
CA GLY A 67 29.55 -1.15 -15.49
C GLY A 67 28.69 0.06 -15.13
N MET A 68 27.66 -0.11 -14.31
CA MET A 68 26.85 1.01 -13.83
C MET A 68 27.56 1.70 -12.67
N ARG A 69 27.36 3.01 -12.56
CA ARG A 69 27.85 3.76 -11.41
C ARG A 69 27.26 3.15 -10.14
N ASP A 70 28.11 2.95 -9.14
CA ASP A 70 27.68 2.45 -7.84
C ASP A 70 26.62 3.39 -7.23
N PRO A 71 25.39 2.89 -6.96
CA PRO A 71 24.29 3.69 -6.45
C PRO A 71 24.52 4.24 -5.03
N PHE A 72 25.57 3.79 -4.33
CA PHE A 72 25.95 4.27 -2.99
C PHE A 72 27.20 5.16 -3.00
N THR A 73 27.75 5.47 -4.18
CA THR A 73 28.78 6.49 -4.28
C THR A 73 28.16 7.88 -4.27
N ASP A 74 28.77 8.81 -3.54
CA ASP A 74 28.35 10.20 -3.43
C ASP A 74 28.13 10.78 -4.84
N ALA A 75 26.87 10.93 -5.23
CA ALA A 75 26.50 11.22 -6.61
C ALA A 75 26.87 12.65 -7.02
N TRP A 76 27.08 13.54 -6.05
CA TRP A 76 27.41 14.95 -6.26
C TRP A 76 28.39 15.46 -5.20
N THR A 77 29.70 15.31 -5.43
CA THR A 77 30.57 16.41 -5.00
C THR A 77 30.31 17.53 -5.99
N ASN A 78 29.60 18.57 -5.59
CA ASN A 78 29.52 19.79 -6.38
C ASN A 78 30.72 20.67 -6.00
N PRO A 79 31.87 20.59 -6.69
CA PRO A 79 33.03 21.44 -6.40
C PRO A 79 32.76 22.93 -6.68
N GLN A 80 31.57 23.27 -7.18
CA GLN A 80 31.17 24.62 -7.56
C GLN A 80 30.40 25.39 -6.48
N GLN A 81 30.09 24.80 -5.32
CA GLN A 81 29.82 25.59 -4.11
C GLN A 81 31.16 26.08 -3.53
N GLY A 82 31.80 26.96 -4.30
CA GLY A 82 33.00 27.64 -3.91
C GLY A 82 32.79 28.44 -2.63
N ASN A 83 33.70 28.26 -1.69
CA ASN A 83 34.24 29.35 -0.89
C ASN A 83 33.21 30.21 -0.12
N GLY A 84 32.24 29.57 0.53
CA GLY A 84 31.24 30.25 1.39
C GLY A 84 29.95 29.46 1.66
N GLY A 85 29.98 28.13 1.51
CA GLY A 85 28.79 27.28 1.58
C GLY A 85 28.05 27.36 2.92
N LEU A 86 26.73 27.17 2.84
CA LEU A 86 25.84 26.96 3.97
C LEU A 86 26.45 25.88 4.87
N ARG A 87 26.92 26.26 6.05
CA ARG A 87 27.45 25.36 7.07
C ARG A 87 27.33 26.05 8.43
N PRO A 88 27.12 25.28 9.51
CA PRO A 88 27.25 25.80 10.86
C PRO A 88 28.59 26.50 11.05
N ASP A 89 28.60 27.67 11.70
CA ASP A 89 29.84 28.38 12.02
C ASP A 89 30.49 27.74 13.26
N PRO A 90 31.62 27.01 13.12
CA PRO A 90 32.24 26.33 14.25
C PRO A 90 32.94 27.29 15.22
N ASN A 91 33.20 28.54 14.80
CA ASN A 91 33.93 29.51 15.62
C ASN A 91 33.00 30.39 16.46
N ARG A 92 31.68 30.33 16.22
CA ARG A 92 30.68 31.04 17.00
C ARG A 92 30.57 30.42 18.39
N ARG A 93 30.39 31.26 19.41
CA ARG A 93 30.02 30.78 20.75
C ARG A 93 28.59 30.24 20.72
N LYS A 94 28.43 28.97 21.08
CA LYS A 94 27.12 28.32 21.20
C LYS A 94 26.27 28.94 22.32
N GLU A 95 24.98 29.04 22.06
CA GLU A 95 23.94 29.41 23.02
C GLU A 95 23.46 28.18 23.80
N PRO A 96 22.90 28.35 25.02
CA PRO A 96 22.46 27.22 25.85
C PRO A 96 21.43 26.32 25.17
N LEU A 97 20.50 26.90 24.40
CA LEU A 97 19.43 26.17 23.74
C LEU A 97 19.89 25.29 22.57
N GLU A 98 21.13 25.46 22.09
CA GLU A 98 21.71 24.60 21.05
C GLU A 98 22.14 23.23 21.57
N GLY A 99 22.19 23.05 22.89
CA GLY A 99 22.47 21.75 23.50
C GLY A 99 21.30 20.77 23.38
N PHE A 100 20.11 21.26 23.12
CA PHE A 100 18.87 20.48 23.11
C PHE A 100 18.35 20.31 21.68
N PRO A 101 17.73 19.16 21.36
CA PRO A 101 17.07 19.00 20.07
C PRO A 101 15.81 19.89 20.03
N LEU A 102 15.42 20.34 18.83
CA LEU A 102 14.36 21.34 18.66
C LEU A 102 13.00 20.85 19.19
N ASP A 103 12.74 19.56 19.10
CA ASP A 103 11.53 18.88 19.57
C ASP A 103 11.42 18.78 21.10
N ALA A 104 12.51 19.02 21.83
CA ALA A 104 12.52 19.07 23.29
C ALA A 104 12.42 20.49 23.85
N LEU A 105 12.28 21.49 22.99
CA LEU A 105 12.10 22.88 23.36
C LEU A 105 10.63 23.25 23.24
N ASP A 106 10.12 23.99 24.23
CA ASP A 106 8.73 24.43 24.26
C ASP A 106 8.68 25.96 24.26
N MET A 107 7.93 26.59 23.35
CA MET A 107 7.63 28.03 23.47
C MET A 107 6.55 28.22 24.53
N VAL A 108 6.84 29.04 25.54
CA VAL A 108 5.94 29.29 26.68
C VAL A 108 5.34 30.70 26.68
N GLY A 109 5.76 31.55 25.75
CA GLY A 109 5.15 32.86 25.53
C GLY A 109 6.09 33.88 24.92
N THR A 110 5.69 35.14 24.97
CA THR A 110 6.52 36.28 24.55
C THR A 110 6.50 37.39 25.60
N ILE A 111 7.52 38.24 25.54
CA ILE A 111 7.58 39.49 26.31
C ILE A 111 7.95 40.66 25.39
N GLY A 112 7.34 41.82 25.62
CA GLY A 112 7.56 43.03 24.85
C GLY A 112 6.48 43.27 23.79
N THR A 113 6.62 44.36 23.04
CA THR A 113 5.69 44.76 21.98
C THR A 113 6.42 45.24 20.73
N GLY A 114 5.82 45.05 19.56
CA GLY A 114 6.36 45.49 18.27
C GLY A 114 7.69 44.83 17.90
N ALA A 115 8.66 45.62 17.42
CA ALA A 115 9.97 45.13 16.97
C ALA A 115 10.88 44.63 18.12
N GLY A 116 10.48 44.82 19.38
CA GLY A 116 11.24 44.42 20.55
C GLY A 116 10.82 43.07 21.16
N THR A 117 9.85 42.38 20.56
CA THR A 117 9.29 41.11 21.08
C THR A 117 10.36 40.03 21.21
N VAL A 118 10.35 39.36 22.35
CA VAL A 118 11.27 38.28 22.72
C VAL A 118 10.44 37.04 23.02
N ALA A 119 10.85 35.89 22.50
CA ALA A 119 10.24 34.62 22.84
C ALA A 119 10.81 34.08 24.15
N LEU A 120 9.94 33.42 24.91
CA LEU A 120 10.31 32.63 26.07
C LEU A 120 10.26 31.16 25.66
N VAL A 121 11.41 30.49 25.70
CA VAL A 121 11.55 29.08 25.32
C VAL A 121 12.03 28.30 26.52
N MET A 122 11.32 27.25 26.89
CA MET A 122 11.67 26.33 27.97
C MET A 122 12.45 25.15 27.41
N GLY A 123 13.60 24.86 28.03
CA GLY A 123 14.35 23.64 27.74
C GLY A 123 13.82 22.42 28.48
N PRO A 124 14.30 21.21 28.15
CA PRO A 124 13.94 19.99 28.88
C PRO A 124 14.43 20.00 30.34
N ASP A 125 15.36 20.88 30.67
CA ASP A 125 15.84 21.18 32.02
C ASP A 125 14.87 22.04 32.85
N LYS A 126 13.71 22.41 32.28
CA LYS A 126 12.70 23.27 32.89
C LYS A 126 13.19 24.69 33.19
N VAL A 127 14.23 25.14 32.50
CA VAL A 127 14.72 26.53 32.54
C VAL A 127 14.17 27.29 31.34
N THR A 128 13.71 28.52 31.56
CA THR A 128 13.20 29.40 30.50
C THR A 128 14.28 30.37 30.04
N TYR A 129 14.49 30.41 28.73
CA TYR A 129 15.46 31.24 28.04
C TYR A 129 14.76 32.30 27.19
N ARG A 130 15.41 33.45 27.06
CA ARG A 130 14.94 34.55 26.22
C ARG A 130 15.57 34.44 24.85
N VAL A 131 14.74 34.39 23.82
CA VAL A 131 15.14 34.21 22.43
C VAL A 131 14.73 35.42 21.60
N ARG A 132 15.65 35.91 20.77
CA ARG A 132 15.44 37.07 19.89
C ARG A 132 15.74 36.67 18.43
N PRO A 133 15.20 37.41 17.44
CA PRO A 133 15.64 37.28 16.06
C PRO A 133 17.17 37.38 15.95
N GLY A 134 17.78 36.45 15.21
CA GLY A 134 19.23 36.30 15.07
C GLY A 134 19.90 35.39 16.11
N GLY A 135 19.20 34.99 17.18
CA GLY A 135 19.67 33.98 18.12
C GLY A 135 19.64 32.56 17.56
N TYR A 136 20.22 31.62 18.30
CA TYR A 136 20.33 30.21 17.90
C TYR A 136 19.75 29.27 18.94
N LEU A 137 19.03 28.25 18.47
CA LEU A 137 18.44 27.20 19.30
C LEU A 137 18.33 25.90 18.51
N GLY A 138 18.27 24.78 19.21
CA GLY A 138 18.27 23.46 18.58
C GLY A 138 19.67 22.99 18.17
N GLN A 139 19.87 21.66 18.16
CA GLN A 139 21.14 21.03 17.79
C GLN A 139 21.54 21.24 16.31
N SER A 140 20.57 21.54 15.44
CA SER A 140 20.78 21.73 14.00
C SER A 140 21.14 23.19 13.63
N ASP A 141 21.81 23.93 14.52
CA ASP A 141 22.17 25.35 14.32
C ASP A 141 20.97 26.23 13.88
N GLY A 142 19.83 26.04 14.53
CA GLY A 142 18.57 26.73 14.21
C GLY A 142 18.64 28.24 14.45
N ARG A 143 18.76 29.02 13.38
CA ARG A 143 18.80 30.49 13.46
C ARG A 143 17.39 31.06 13.46
N VAL A 144 17.05 31.83 14.49
CA VAL A 144 15.75 32.49 14.61
C VAL A 144 15.62 33.61 13.59
N THR A 145 14.61 33.53 12.74
CA THR A 145 14.31 34.54 11.72
C THR A 145 13.32 35.57 12.22
N ALA A 146 12.31 35.14 12.96
CA ALA A 146 11.26 36.00 13.48
C ALA A 146 10.63 35.44 14.77
N VAL A 147 10.07 36.34 15.58
CA VAL A 147 9.32 36.01 16.79
C VAL A 147 7.93 36.65 16.68
N PHE A 148 6.91 35.83 16.84
CA PHE A 148 5.50 36.21 16.89
C PHE A 148 4.92 35.88 18.26
N GLU A 149 3.69 36.33 18.53
CA GLU A 149 3.02 36.09 19.81
C GLU A 149 2.73 34.61 20.05
N ASP A 150 2.43 33.88 18.97
CA ASP A 150 2.00 32.48 18.95
C ASP A 150 3.08 31.50 18.48
N ARG A 151 4.20 31.98 17.92
CA ARG A 151 5.27 31.11 17.39
C ARG A 151 6.62 31.80 17.24
N VAL A 152 7.67 30.99 17.17
CA VAL A 152 9.01 31.38 16.73
C VAL A 152 9.31 30.72 15.40
N GLU A 153 9.74 31.51 14.41
CA GLU A 153 10.19 31.01 13.11
C GLU A 153 11.72 30.95 13.10
N LEU A 154 12.27 29.85 12.57
CA LEU A 154 13.71 29.62 12.47
C LEU A 154 14.07 28.80 11.23
N ILE A 155 15.37 28.81 10.89
CA ILE A 155 15.94 27.98 9.83
C ILE A 155 17.02 27.10 10.45
N GLU A 156 16.84 25.79 10.35
CA GLU A 156 17.84 24.79 10.74
C GLU A 156 18.79 24.48 9.57
N LEU A 157 20.03 24.13 9.89
CA LEU A 157 21.00 23.57 8.97
C LEU A 157 21.13 22.08 9.21
N VAL A 158 20.68 21.28 8.24
CA VAL A 158 20.69 19.81 8.30
C VAL A 158 21.64 19.25 7.24
N PRO A 159 22.45 18.22 7.52
CA PRO A 159 23.30 17.61 6.50
C PRO A 159 22.46 17.01 5.36
N ASP A 160 22.88 17.21 4.12
CA ASP A 160 22.18 16.73 2.91
C ASP A 160 22.49 15.27 2.53
N GLY A 161 23.41 14.63 3.27
CA GLY A 161 23.87 13.26 3.02
C GLY A 161 24.98 13.13 1.96
N ALA A 162 25.32 14.19 1.22
CA ALA A 162 26.39 14.24 0.23
C ALA A 162 27.59 15.10 0.69
N GLY A 163 27.64 15.43 1.99
CA GLY A 163 28.69 16.27 2.59
C GLY A 163 28.39 17.78 2.55
N GLY A 164 27.20 18.18 2.11
CA GLY A 164 26.69 19.54 2.16
C GLY A 164 25.67 19.75 3.29
N TRP A 165 25.07 20.95 3.32
CA TRP A 165 24.02 21.34 4.25
C TRP A 165 22.82 21.91 3.50
N LEU A 166 21.63 21.66 4.05
CA LEU A 166 20.35 22.16 3.58
C LEU A 166 19.70 23.02 4.65
N GLU A 167 19.12 24.15 4.23
CA GLU A 167 18.26 24.96 5.08
C GLU A 167 16.87 24.32 5.20
N ARG A 168 16.44 24.04 6.44
CA ARG A 168 15.11 23.52 6.75
C ARG A 168 14.33 24.56 7.56
N PRO A 169 13.26 25.16 7.01
CA PRO A 169 12.41 26.04 7.80
C PRO A 169 11.71 25.23 8.89
N ALA A 170 11.74 25.75 10.11
CA ALA A 170 11.08 25.15 11.26
C ALA A 170 10.35 26.23 12.08
N THR A 171 9.39 25.78 12.88
CA THR A 171 8.56 26.67 13.70
C THR A 171 8.36 26.02 15.05
N LEU A 172 8.52 26.82 16.10
CA LEU A 172 8.21 26.44 17.47
C LEU A 172 6.95 27.20 17.89
N SER A 173 5.83 26.51 18.00
CA SER A 173 4.54 27.11 18.35
C SER A 173 4.38 27.22 19.87
N LEU A 174 3.59 28.19 20.31
CA LEU A 174 3.10 28.29 21.67
C LEU A 174 2.18 27.09 21.95
N GLU A 175 2.48 26.32 22.99
CA GLU A 175 1.61 25.21 23.40
C GLU A 175 0.34 25.76 24.07
N ASP A 176 -0.83 25.48 23.49
CA ASP A 176 -2.11 25.74 24.14
C ASP A 176 -2.34 24.68 25.23
N GLN A 177 -2.38 25.12 26.51
CA GLN A 177 -2.71 24.24 27.65
C GLN A 177 -4.21 24.02 27.81
#